data_AF-A0A9N9K6Q5-F1
#
_entry.id   AF-A0A9N9K6Q5-F1
#
_cell.length_a   1.000
_cell.length_b   1.000
_cell.length_c   1.000
_cell.angle_alpha   90.00
_cell.angle_beta   90.00
_cell.angle_gamma   90.00
#
_symmetry.space_group_name_H-M   'P 1'
#
loop_
_entity.id
_entity.type
_entity.pdbx_description
1 polymer ?
#
loop_
_entity_poly.entity_id
_entity_poly.type
_entity_poly.pdbx_seq_one_letter_code
_entity_poly.pdbx_strand_id
1 'polypeptide(L)'
;EMNEQNISIDPNLLLNDVQKSTLDELLTNDNITIISWTPEQQEEATQFLQSHMLLDLVASNANLTNSKWDIRYKYDDHTDIQKILCQCSCGIFTETSNAKNTDISEQNFEFLGCLAFAEITINKSTNHYEKVTGYFEHVNGCVQSNKTTTSQVAESQMIIDTPSKIPSQEAPLSAVSQDESHVSGSSILQLHPMVKEITSDLLKSYVPIKWVLKDNQQFVQNNCNGLVILDNYRLLISPSDISNIMGEIQKIKLNINMRQPVDSSLLDLFFLKGDSDSLIRNSCFHYQPRTQEHSRLEIGLSTLEQRELAWTYGHQNLLIFDGTFTICDNRILLFALLVLDEDHRSIPVAYFLFSLPNSTQSSDDDYDYRLLSKLLQKFVDVLGEKNSMKFLPK
;
A
#
# COMPACT_ATOMS: atom_id res chain seq x y z
N GLU A 1 -29.19 -17.32 -36.03
CA GLU A 1 -29.15 -15.87 -35.80
C GLU A 1 -28.41 -15.64 -34.50
N MET A 2 -27.13 -15.25 -34.58
CA MET A 2 -26.38 -14.83 -33.39
C MET A 2 -26.91 -13.46 -33.02
N ASN A 3 -27.59 -13.39 -31.88
CA ASN A 3 -28.09 -12.15 -31.31
C ASN A 3 -26.87 -11.30 -30.96
N GLU A 4 -26.55 -10.30 -31.78
CA GLU A 4 -25.61 -9.24 -31.42
C GLU A 4 -26.20 -8.51 -30.21
N GLN A 5 -25.90 -9.00 -29.01
CA GLN A 5 -26.15 -8.25 -27.79
C GLN A 5 -25.18 -7.07 -27.82
N ASN A 6 -25.68 -5.95 -28.32
CA ASN A 6 -24.95 -4.70 -28.32
C ASN A 6 -24.82 -4.25 -26.86
N ILE A 7 -23.73 -4.64 -26.20
CA ILE A 7 -23.46 -4.28 -24.81
C ILE A 7 -23.09 -2.80 -24.81
N SER A 8 -23.92 -1.96 -24.23
CA SER A 8 -23.61 -0.56 -23.99
C SER A 8 -23.02 -0.37 -22.60
N ILE A 9 -22.14 0.61 -22.42
CA ILE A 9 -21.65 1.02 -21.11
C ILE A 9 -22.85 1.40 -20.21
N ASP A 10 -22.91 0.80 -19.03
CA ASP A 10 -23.93 1.12 -18.03
C ASP A 10 -23.74 2.57 -17.51
N PRO A 11 -24.78 3.41 -17.51
CA PRO A 11 -24.66 4.81 -17.10
C PRO A 11 -24.32 5.01 -15.62
N ASN A 12 -24.47 3.98 -14.78
CA ASN A 12 -24.13 4.03 -13.35
C ASN A 12 -22.64 3.73 -13.08
N LEU A 13 -21.86 3.39 -14.11
CA LEU A 13 -20.40 3.34 -14.00
C LEU A 13 -19.82 4.75 -13.95
N LEU A 14 -18.95 4.99 -12.99
CA LEU A 14 -18.27 6.27 -12.82
C LEU A 14 -16.95 6.26 -13.57
N LEU A 15 -16.96 6.76 -14.81
CA LEU A 15 -15.85 6.73 -15.75
C LEU A 15 -15.59 8.14 -16.33
N ASN A 16 -14.32 8.51 -16.52
CA ASN A 16 -13.95 9.68 -17.32
C ASN A 16 -14.03 9.39 -18.83
N ASP A 17 -13.85 10.42 -19.66
CA ASP A 17 -13.98 10.32 -21.12
C ASP A 17 -12.98 9.33 -21.75
N VAL A 18 -11.76 9.25 -21.19
CA VAL A 18 -10.74 8.29 -21.63
C VAL A 18 -11.16 6.86 -21.32
N GLN A 19 -11.67 6.62 -20.11
CA GLN A 19 -12.16 5.30 -19.70
C GLN A 19 -13.37 4.87 -20.53
N LYS A 20 -14.32 5.78 -20.79
CA LYS A 20 -15.49 5.49 -21.65
C LYS A 20 -15.06 5.10 -23.05
N SER A 21 -14.21 5.90 -23.68
CA SER A 21 -13.72 5.62 -25.04
C SER A 21 -13.00 4.27 -25.13
N THR A 22 -12.13 3.99 -24.15
CA THR A 22 -11.38 2.72 -24.09
C THR A 22 -12.32 1.53 -23.85
N LEU A 23 -13.32 1.69 -22.97
CA LEU A 23 -14.28 0.64 -22.68
C LEU A 23 -15.18 0.37 -23.89
N ASP A 24 -15.63 1.39 -24.62
CA ASP A 24 -16.40 1.23 -25.86
C ASP A 24 -15.61 0.44 -26.93
N GLU A 25 -14.30 0.68 -27.06
CA GLU A 25 -13.43 -0.13 -27.92
C GLU A 25 -13.33 -1.60 -27.46
N LEU A 26 -13.34 -1.86 -26.15
CA LEU A 26 -13.33 -3.23 -25.64
C LEU A 26 -14.66 -3.95 -25.84
N LEU A 27 -15.78 -3.23 -25.70
CA LEU A 27 -17.14 -3.74 -25.94
C LEU A 27 -17.33 -4.15 -27.40
N THR A 28 -16.73 -3.42 -28.34
CA THR A 28 -16.82 -3.70 -29.78
C THR A 28 -15.89 -4.82 -30.26
N ASN A 29 -14.88 -5.18 -29.46
CA ASN A 29 -13.92 -6.24 -29.78
C ASN A 29 -14.23 -7.59 -29.09
N ASP A 30 -15.44 -7.78 -28.57
CA ASP A 30 -15.88 -9.00 -27.88
C ASP A 30 -15.01 -9.41 -26.66
N ASN A 31 -14.30 -8.46 -26.03
CA ASN A 31 -13.44 -8.72 -24.87
C ASN A 31 -14.22 -8.82 -23.54
N ILE A 32 -15.55 -8.91 -23.60
CA ILE A 32 -16.42 -9.01 -22.43
C ILE A 32 -16.70 -10.46 -22.10
N THR A 33 -16.56 -10.78 -20.82
CA THR A 33 -16.96 -12.08 -20.30
C THR A 33 -18.46 -12.08 -20.05
N ILE A 34 -19.17 -13.02 -20.69
CA ILE A 34 -20.59 -13.30 -20.46
C ILE A 34 -20.71 -14.78 -20.10
N ILE A 35 -21.19 -15.07 -18.89
CA ILE A 35 -21.43 -16.44 -18.45
C ILE A 35 -22.85 -16.53 -17.91
N SER A 36 -23.56 -17.59 -18.28
CA SER A 36 -24.86 -17.92 -17.72
C SER A 36 -24.80 -19.31 -17.10
N TRP A 37 -25.43 -19.46 -15.94
CA TRP A 37 -25.39 -20.69 -15.15
C TRP A 37 -26.78 -21.26 -14.98
N THR A 38 -26.88 -22.58 -15.05
CA THR A 38 -28.10 -23.30 -14.67
C THR A 38 -28.16 -23.53 -13.15
N PRO A 39 -29.30 -23.96 -12.60
CA PRO A 39 -29.40 -24.33 -11.19
C PRO A 39 -28.41 -25.41 -10.74
N GLU A 40 -27.93 -26.26 -11.65
CA GLU A 40 -26.93 -27.29 -11.35
C GLU A 40 -25.48 -26.75 -11.31
N GLN A 41 -25.22 -25.57 -11.88
CA GLN A 41 -23.89 -24.97 -12.02
C GLN A 41 -23.54 -23.95 -10.93
N GLN A 42 -24.26 -23.96 -9.81
CA GLN A 42 -24.05 -22.97 -8.75
C GLN A 42 -22.68 -23.08 -8.07
N GLU A 43 -22.07 -24.27 -8.06
CA GLU A 43 -20.69 -24.44 -7.60
C GLU A 43 -19.69 -23.73 -8.53
N GLU A 44 -19.86 -23.87 -9.85
CA GLU A 44 -19.04 -23.16 -10.84
C GLU A 44 -19.22 -21.65 -10.74
N ALA A 45 -20.47 -21.19 -10.56
CA ALA A 45 -20.78 -19.78 -10.36
C ALA A 45 -20.09 -19.21 -9.11
N THR A 46 -20.18 -19.95 -8.00
CA THR A 46 -19.55 -19.57 -6.73
C THR A 46 -18.03 -19.51 -6.86
N GLN A 47 -17.40 -20.52 -7.47
CA GLN A 47 -15.96 -20.54 -7.71
C GLN A 47 -15.52 -19.37 -8.60
N PHE A 48 -16.28 -19.06 -9.65
CA PHE A 48 -15.99 -17.91 -10.52
C PHE A 48 -16.07 -16.58 -9.78
N LEU A 49 -17.12 -16.35 -8.99
CA LEU A 49 -17.26 -15.12 -8.21
C LEU A 49 -16.19 -15.02 -7.13
N GLN A 50 -15.80 -16.14 -6.52
CA GLN A 50 -14.73 -16.19 -5.53
C GLN A 50 -13.36 -15.88 -6.16
N SER A 51 -13.04 -16.45 -7.33
CA SER A 51 -11.76 -16.19 -8.01
C SER A 51 -11.60 -14.72 -8.42
N HIS A 52 -12.70 -14.00 -8.60
CA HIS A 52 -12.74 -12.57 -8.92
C HIS A 52 -13.00 -11.66 -7.70
N MET A 53 -13.01 -12.21 -6.48
CA MET A 53 -13.25 -11.46 -5.23
C MET A 53 -14.61 -10.73 -5.17
N LEU A 54 -15.63 -11.28 -5.82
CA LEU A 54 -16.99 -10.72 -5.88
C LEU A 54 -17.96 -11.44 -4.95
N LEU A 55 -17.66 -12.69 -4.55
CA LEU A 55 -18.58 -13.53 -3.79
C LEU A 55 -19.04 -12.89 -2.47
N ASP A 56 -18.10 -12.45 -1.63
CA ASP A 56 -18.41 -11.88 -0.31
C ASP A 56 -19.17 -10.55 -0.42
N LEU A 57 -18.82 -9.73 -1.42
CA LEU A 57 -19.47 -8.44 -1.68
C LEU A 57 -20.94 -8.61 -2.09
N VAL A 58 -21.19 -9.60 -2.96
CA VAL A 58 -22.52 -9.89 -3.48
C VAL A 58 -23.38 -10.54 -2.41
N ALA A 59 -22.80 -11.46 -1.64
CA ALA A 59 -23.49 -12.12 -0.53
C ALA A 59 -23.83 -11.16 0.62
N SER A 60 -22.94 -10.22 0.96
CA SER A 60 -23.22 -9.18 1.96
C SER A 60 -24.25 -8.17 1.48
N ASN A 61 -24.41 -8.05 0.16
CA ASN A 61 -25.27 -7.07 -0.50
C ASN A 61 -24.98 -5.65 0.03
N ALA A 62 -23.72 -5.35 0.35
CA ALA A 62 -23.28 -4.05 0.87
C ALA A 62 -21.79 -3.87 0.60
N ASN A 63 -21.34 -2.62 0.41
CA ASN A 63 -19.91 -2.33 0.26
C ASN A 63 -19.17 -2.77 1.52
N LEU A 64 -18.15 -3.59 1.31
CA LEU A 64 -17.30 -4.09 2.39
C LEU A 64 -16.10 -3.16 2.57
N THR A 65 -15.70 -2.94 3.82
CA THR A 65 -14.53 -2.12 4.13
C THR A 65 -13.26 -2.75 3.54
N ASN A 66 -12.51 -1.97 2.75
CA ASN A 66 -11.35 -2.42 1.97
C ASN A 66 -11.65 -3.47 0.86
N SER A 67 -12.90 -3.58 0.38
CA SER A 67 -13.17 -4.34 -0.85
C SER A 67 -12.64 -3.61 -2.08
N LYS A 68 -12.00 -4.33 -2.99
CA LYS A 68 -11.58 -3.79 -4.30
C LYS A 68 -12.73 -3.46 -5.23
N TRP A 69 -13.92 -3.97 -4.91
CA TRP A 69 -15.12 -3.84 -5.68
C TRP A 69 -16.12 -3.01 -4.87
N ASP A 70 -16.68 -1.99 -5.52
CA ASP A 70 -17.80 -1.23 -4.99
C ASP A 70 -19.06 -1.56 -5.77
N ILE A 71 -20.15 -1.83 -5.04
CA ILE A 71 -21.49 -1.88 -5.58
C ILE A 71 -21.87 -0.45 -5.99
N ARG A 72 -22.07 -0.25 -7.29
CA ARG A 72 -22.46 1.03 -7.88
C ARG A 72 -23.97 1.19 -7.93
N TYR A 73 -24.66 0.12 -8.29
CA TYR A 73 -26.09 0.15 -8.44
C TYR A 73 -26.68 -1.22 -8.18
N LYS A 74 -27.92 -1.22 -7.70
CA LYS A 74 -28.73 -2.42 -7.55
C LYS A 74 -30.02 -2.17 -8.30
N TYR A 75 -30.23 -2.95 -9.34
CA TYR A 75 -31.49 -2.93 -10.06
C TYR A 75 -32.45 -3.83 -9.29
N ASP A 76 -33.41 -3.19 -8.63
CA ASP A 76 -34.58 -3.89 -8.12
C ASP A 76 -35.66 -3.80 -9.18
N ASP A 77 -35.67 -4.78 -10.08
CA ASP A 77 -36.80 -4.97 -10.96
C ASP A 77 -37.90 -5.67 -10.14
N HIS A 78 -39.18 -5.34 -10.35
CA HIS A 78 -40.31 -5.94 -9.62
C HIS A 78 -40.53 -7.44 -9.92
N THR A 79 -39.56 -8.05 -10.59
CA THR A 79 -39.44 -9.47 -10.90
C THR A 79 -38.62 -10.18 -9.81
N ASP A 80 -38.60 -11.52 -9.86
CA ASP A 80 -37.75 -12.35 -8.99
C ASP A 80 -36.26 -12.27 -9.34
N ILE A 81 -35.82 -11.21 -10.03
CA ILE A 81 -34.44 -11.00 -10.47
C ILE A 81 -33.87 -9.77 -9.75
N GLN A 82 -32.68 -9.94 -9.18
CA GLN A 82 -31.85 -8.86 -8.68
C GLN A 82 -30.62 -8.73 -9.57
N LYS A 83 -30.31 -7.51 -10.03
CA LYS A 83 -29.02 -7.25 -10.67
C LYS A 83 -28.18 -6.32 -9.83
N ILE A 84 -26.89 -6.65 -9.70
CA ILE A 84 -25.92 -5.89 -8.92
C ILE A 84 -24.80 -5.48 -9.87
N LEU A 85 -24.58 -4.18 -9.99
CA LEU A 85 -23.47 -3.60 -10.74
C LEU A 85 -22.32 -3.28 -9.79
N CYS A 86 -21.16 -3.86 -10.07
CA CYS A 86 -19.92 -3.69 -9.33
C CYS A 86 -18.83 -3.06 -10.21
N GLN A 87 -17.96 -2.23 -9.63
CA GLN A 87 -16.83 -1.59 -10.32
C GLN A 87 -15.54 -1.68 -9.46
N CYS A 88 -14.35 -1.88 -10.05
CA CYS A 88 -13.08 -1.76 -9.29
C CYS A 88 -13.01 -0.35 -8.68
N SER A 89 -12.76 -0.26 -7.37
CA SER A 89 -12.67 0.99 -6.63
C SER A 89 -11.58 1.92 -7.17
N CYS A 90 -10.46 1.36 -7.65
CA CYS A 90 -9.39 2.11 -8.33
C CYS A 90 -9.80 2.65 -9.71
N GLY A 91 -10.96 2.28 -10.23
CA GLY A 91 -11.50 2.70 -11.51
C GLY A 91 -12.57 3.78 -11.43
N ILE A 92 -12.97 4.16 -10.21
CA ILE A 92 -14.08 5.08 -9.99
C ILE A 92 -13.60 6.52 -10.17
N PHE A 93 -14.10 7.17 -11.22
CA PHE A 93 -13.82 8.57 -11.47
C PHE A 93 -14.94 9.48 -10.93
N THR A 94 -14.61 10.38 -10.02
CA THR A 94 -15.51 11.42 -9.52
C THR A 94 -14.99 12.81 -9.90
N GLU A 95 -15.83 13.62 -10.53
CA GLU A 95 -15.51 15.01 -10.91
C GLU A 95 -15.27 15.93 -9.69
N THR A 96 -15.56 15.46 -8.47
CA THR A 96 -15.29 16.15 -7.21
C THR A 96 -13.82 16.22 -6.82
N SER A 97 -12.90 15.67 -7.62
CA SER A 97 -11.46 15.94 -7.52
C SER A 97 -11.08 17.41 -7.74
N ASN A 98 -12.04 18.29 -8.10
CA ASN A 98 -11.89 19.75 -8.13
C ASN A 98 -13.05 20.58 -7.50
N ALA A 99 -13.97 19.99 -6.72
CA ALA A 99 -15.08 20.73 -6.12
C ALA A 99 -15.26 20.47 -4.62
N LYS A 100 -15.26 21.59 -3.87
CA LYS A 100 -15.44 21.78 -2.42
C LYS A 100 -16.50 20.88 -1.77
N ASN A 101 -16.14 20.37 -0.59
CA ASN A 101 -17.00 20.03 0.55
C ASN A 101 -18.45 19.63 0.24
N THR A 102 -18.72 18.33 0.19
CA THR A 102 -19.79 17.67 0.95
C THR A 102 -19.55 16.16 0.89
N ASP A 103 -19.49 15.52 2.07
CA ASP A 103 -19.31 14.09 2.33
C ASP A 103 -18.22 13.37 1.52
N ILE A 104 -17.06 13.24 2.17
CA ILE A 104 -15.90 12.45 1.75
C ILE A 104 -16.38 11.05 1.35
N SER A 105 -16.50 10.80 0.04
CA SER A 105 -16.76 9.45 -0.45
C SER A 105 -15.55 8.60 -0.10
N GLU A 106 -15.79 7.48 0.57
CA GLU A 106 -14.86 6.49 1.10
C GLU A 106 -14.01 5.79 0.01
N GLN A 107 -13.32 6.54 -0.85
CA GLN A 107 -12.40 5.96 -1.83
C GLN A 107 -11.15 5.47 -1.09
N ASN A 108 -11.21 4.20 -0.72
CA ASN A 108 -10.14 3.46 -0.05
C ASN A 108 -8.94 3.16 -0.98
N PHE A 109 -9.01 3.56 -2.25
CA PHE A 109 -8.06 3.17 -3.29
C PHE A 109 -7.70 4.36 -4.19
N GLU A 110 -6.42 4.47 -4.51
CA GLU A 110 -5.91 5.43 -5.51
C GLU A 110 -6.58 5.19 -6.87
N PHE A 111 -6.92 6.27 -7.57
CA PHE A 111 -7.46 6.20 -8.92
C PHE A 111 -6.37 5.81 -9.92
N LEU A 112 -6.57 4.68 -10.58
CA LEU A 112 -5.64 4.09 -11.55
C LEU A 112 -6.27 3.92 -12.94
N GLY A 113 -7.47 4.46 -13.15
CA GLY A 113 -8.19 4.32 -14.42
C GLY A 113 -8.61 2.88 -14.73
N CYS A 114 -8.82 2.04 -13.71
CA CYS A 114 -9.21 0.65 -13.91
C CYS A 114 -10.57 0.54 -14.63
N LEU A 115 -10.68 -0.37 -15.59
CA LEU A 115 -11.92 -0.61 -16.36
C LEU A 115 -12.71 -1.81 -15.86
N ALA A 116 -12.24 -2.51 -14.82
CA ALA A 116 -12.89 -3.71 -14.33
C ALA A 116 -14.28 -3.39 -13.76
N PHE A 117 -15.30 -4.06 -14.30
CA PHE A 117 -16.69 -3.96 -13.85
C PHE A 117 -17.39 -5.32 -13.99
N ALA A 118 -18.43 -5.55 -13.20
CA ALA A 118 -19.23 -6.77 -13.27
C ALA A 118 -20.71 -6.46 -12.99
N GLU A 119 -21.61 -6.88 -13.87
CA GLU A 119 -23.03 -6.99 -13.62
C GLU A 119 -23.35 -8.44 -13.28
N ILE A 120 -23.95 -8.68 -12.11
CA ILE A 120 -24.29 -10.01 -11.62
C ILE A 120 -25.81 -10.09 -11.46
N THR A 121 -26.42 -11.13 -12.04
CA THR A 121 -27.85 -11.42 -12.00
C THR A 121 -28.13 -12.58 -11.06
N ILE A 122 -29.02 -12.38 -10.10
CA ILE A 122 -29.37 -13.33 -9.04
C ILE A 122 -30.88 -13.53 -9.03
N ASN A 123 -31.32 -14.77 -8.92
CA ASN A 123 -32.71 -15.11 -8.68
C ASN A 123 -33.05 -14.92 -7.19
N LYS A 124 -33.96 -14.00 -6.85
CA LYS A 124 -34.35 -13.69 -5.47
C LYS A 124 -35.02 -14.87 -4.77
N SER A 125 -35.73 -15.72 -5.52
CA SER A 125 -36.51 -16.82 -4.94
C SER A 125 -35.65 -18.02 -4.57
N THR A 126 -34.62 -18.32 -5.36
CA THR A 126 -33.70 -19.46 -5.13
C THR A 126 -32.33 -19.05 -4.61
N ASN A 127 -32.01 -17.75 -4.64
CA ASN A 127 -30.68 -17.19 -4.39
C ASN A 127 -29.60 -17.76 -5.33
N HIS A 128 -29.97 -18.20 -6.53
CA HIS A 128 -29.05 -18.72 -7.54
C HIS A 128 -28.46 -17.59 -8.39
N TYR A 129 -27.17 -17.69 -8.70
CA TYR A 129 -26.50 -16.87 -9.71
C TYR A 129 -26.91 -17.35 -11.10
N GLU A 130 -27.54 -16.47 -11.89
CA GLU A 130 -28.05 -16.82 -13.22
C GLU A 130 -27.11 -16.35 -14.33
N LYS A 131 -26.49 -15.18 -14.16
CA LYS A 131 -25.65 -14.58 -15.20
C LYS A 131 -24.63 -13.61 -14.60
N VAL A 132 -23.45 -13.55 -15.20
CA VAL A 132 -22.49 -12.46 -15.00
C VAL A 132 -22.09 -11.87 -16.36
N THR A 133 -21.92 -10.56 -16.41
CA THR A 133 -21.42 -9.84 -17.59
C THR A 133 -20.46 -8.74 -17.17
N GLY A 134 -19.29 -8.67 -17.78
CA GLY A 134 -18.36 -7.59 -17.47
C GLY A 134 -16.94 -7.77 -17.99
N TYR A 135 -16.12 -6.79 -17.68
CA TYR A 135 -14.68 -6.81 -17.94
C TYR A 135 -13.95 -7.07 -16.61
N PHE A 136 -13.18 -8.15 -16.53
CA PHE A 136 -12.58 -8.63 -15.29
C PHE A 136 -11.08 -8.38 -15.18
N GLU A 137 -10.47 -7.82 -16.22
CA GLU A 137 -9.04 -7.51 -16.17
C GLU A 137 -8.80 -6.21 -15.41
N HIS A 138 -7.92 -6.28 -14.42
CA HIS A 138 -7.53 -5.13 -13.63
C HIS A 138 -6.22 -4.55 -14.15
N VAL A 139 -6.10 -3.22 -14.11
CA VAL A 139 -4.81 -2.56 -14.37
C VAL A 139 -3.79 -3.01 -13.33
N ASN A 140 -2.51 -3.09 -13.71
CA ASN A 140 -1.44 -3.68 -12.88
C ASN A 140 -1.34 -3.08 -11.45
N GLY A 141 -1.73 -1.82 -11.26
CA GLY A 141 -1.84 -1.20 -9.93
C GLY A 141 -3.09 -1.60 -9.12
N CYS A 142 -4.25 -1.90 -9.75
CA CYS A 142 -5.48 -2.37 -9.05
C CYS A 142 -5.26 -3.78 -8.46
N VAL A 143 -4.31 -4.59 -8.94
CA VAL A 143 -4.00 -5.92 -8.34
C VAL A 143 -3.19 -5.80 -7.03
N GLN A 144 -2.40 -4.73 -6.84
CA GLN A 144 -1.45 -4.59 -5.73
C GLN A 144 -2.05 -4.04 -4.42
N SER A 145 -3.28 -3.52 -4.44
CA SER A 145 -3.89 -2.80 -3.31
C SER A 145 -4.64 -3.64 -2.27
N ASN A 146 -4.61 -4.99 -2.33
CA ASN A 146 -5.28 -5.83 -1.32
C ASN A 146 -4.49 -5.87 -0.01
N LYS A 147 -5.08 -5.40 1.10
CA LYS A 147 -4.54 -5.57 2.46
C LYS A 147 -4.52 -7.05 2.86
N THR A 148 -3.37 -7.50 3.35
CA THR A 148 -3.15 -8.83 3.94
C THR A 148 -3.87 -8.95 5.29
N THR A 149 -4.99 -9.68 5.36
CA THR A 149 -5.64 -10.03 6.63
C THR A 149 -5.08 -11.35 7.13
N THR A 150 -4.10 -11.31 8.04
CA THR A 150 -3.61 -12.50 8.75
C THR A 150 -4.51 -12.75 9.96
N SER A 151 -5.43 -13.70 9.84
CA SER A 151 -6.12 -14.29 10.99
C SER A 151 -5.68 -15.75 11.10
N GLN A 152 -4.68 -16.02 11.94
CA GLN A 152 -4.30 -17.39 12.31
C GLN A 152 -5.12 -17.79 13.54
N VAL A 153 -6.19 -18.55 13.32
CA VAL A 153 -6.74 -19.46 14.33
C VAL A 153 -5.93 -20.74 14.22
N ALA A 154 -5.18 -21.06 15.28
CA ALA A 154 -4.45 -22.31 15.39
C ALA A 154 -5.42 -23.43 15.78
N GLU A 155 -5.71 -24.36 14.87
CA GLU A 155 -6.22 -25.68 15.21
C GLU A 155 -5.07 -26.68 15.15
N SER A 156 -4.64 -27.13 16.34
CA SER A 156 -3.79 -28.32 16.49
C SER A 156 -4.69 -29.50 16.81
N GLN A 157 -4.75 -30.50 15.93
CA GLN A 157 -5.28 -31.82 16.25
C GLN A 157 -4.17 -32.87 16.18
N MET A 158 -4.08 -33.61 17.29
CA MET A 158 -3.25 -34.79 17.62
C MET A 158 -3.10 -35.82 16.50
N ILE A 159 -1.97 -36.55 16.46
CA ILE A 159 -1.94 -38.03 16.57
C ILE A 159 -0.69 -38.48 17.34
N ILE A 160 -0.91 -39.23 18.41
CA ILE A 160 0.06 -39.97 19.23
C ILE A 160 0.22 -41.34 18.57
N ASP A 161 1.46 -41.83 18.39
CA ASP A 161 1.73 -43.27 18.41
C ASP A 161 3.19 -43.56 18.79
N THR A 162 3.34 -44.34 19.86
CA THR A 162 4.58 -45.00 20.31
C THR A 162 4.82 -46.29 19.52
N PRO A 163 6.06 -46.82 19.50
CA PRO A 163 6.28 -48.06 20.26
C PRO A 163 7.68 -48.23 20.91
N SER A 164 7.68 -48.96 22.02
CA SER A 164 8.82 -49.46 22.80
C SER A 164 9.56 -50.66 22.17
N LYS A 165 10.88 -50.78 22.36
CA LYS A 165 11.60 -51.84 23.14
C LYS A 165 13.10 -51.98 22.77
N ILE A 166 13.92 -52.14 23.82
CA ILE A 166 15.39 -52.31 23.95
C ILE A 166 15.69 -53.83 24.13
N PRO A 167 16.85 -54.47 23.77
CA PRO A 167 18.07 -54.49 24.64
C PRO A 167 19.48 -54.68 24.03
N SER A 168 20.41 -53.85 24.53
CA SER A 168 21.68 -54.14 25.25
C SER A 168 22.66 -55.27 24.83
N GLN A 169 23.96 -54.93 24.73
CA GLN A 169 25.15 -55.61 25.33
C GLN A 169 26.42 -54.80 25.01
N GLU A 170 27.05 -54.08 25.96
CA GLU A 170 28.14 -54.44 26.92
C GLU A 170 29.56 -54.00 26.46
N ALA A 171 30.23 -53.23 27.33
CA ALA A 171 31.55 -52.56 27.22
C ALA A 171 32.69 -53.48 27.76
N PRO A 172 33.99 -53.10 28.06
CA PRO A 172 34.48 -51.80 28.60
C PRO A 172 35.95 -51.34 28.31
N LEU A 173 36.30 -50.18 28.90
CA LEU A 173 37.62 -49.57 29.24
C LEU A 173 38.45 -48.95 28.09
N SER A 174 39.08 -47.77 28.19
CA SER A 174 39.37 -46.85 29.31
C SER A 174 39.77 -45.47 28.76
N ALA A 175 39.44 -44.43 29.51
CA ALA A 175 39.57 -43.00 29.18
C ALA A 175 41.02 -42.48 29.03
N VAL A 176 41.17 -41.35 28.31
CA VAL A 176 41.75 -40.07 28.79
C VAL A 176 41.60 -38.99 27.69
N SER A 177 40.84 -37.93 28.05
CA SER A 177 40.82 -36.49 27.65
C SER A 177 41.11 -36.05 26.20
N GLN A 178 40.53 -35.01 25.61
CA GLN A 178 39.50 -33.99 25.92
C GLN A 178 39.43 -33.20 24.59
N ASP A 179 38.24 -32.98 24.03
CA ASP A 179 37.84 -31.66 23.55
C ASP A 179 36.35 -31.67 23.23
N GLU A 180 35.59 -31.00 24.08
CA GLU A 180 34.16 -30.79 23.92
C GLU A 180 33.95 -29.70 22.87
N SER A 181 33.38 -30.08 21.72
CA SER A 181 32.54 -29.14 20.97
C SER A 181 31.16 -29.76 20.82
N HIS A 182 30.26 -29.27 21.66
CA HIS A 182 28.82 -29.39 21.50
C HIS A 182 28.42 -28.95 20.09
N VAL A 183 28.17 -29.90 19.19
CA VAL A 183 27.42 -29.64 17.96
C VAL A 183 25.94 -29.58 18.34
N SER A 184 25.52 -28.41 18.80
CA SER A 184 24.13 -27.98 18.83
C SER A 184 24.04 -26.70 18.02
N GLY A 185 23.49 -26.81 16.82
CA GLY A 185 23.29 -25.67 15.94
C GLY A 185 22.70 -26.13 14.62
N SER A 186 21.37 -26.04 14.48
CA SER A 186 20.75 -26.04 13.16
C SER A 186 21.47 -25.01 12.30
N SER A 187 22.23 -25.47 11.32
CA SER A 187 22.94 -24.59 10.40
C SER A 187 21.91 -23.92 9.50
N ILE A 188 21.59 -22.65 9.77
CA ILE A 188 20.75 -21.84 8.89
C ILE A 188 21.54 -21.65 7.60
N LEU A 189 21.14 -22.35 6.54
CA LEU A 189 21.80 -22.28 5.24
C LEU A 189 21.72 -20.86 4.67
N GLN A 190 22.87 -20.32 4.25
CA GLN A 190 22.94 -18.98 3.66
C GLN A 190 22.31 -18.96 2.27
N LEU A 191 21.79 -17.79 1.86
CA LEU A 191 21.29 -17.58 0.50
C LEU A 191 22.45 -17.61 -0.50
N HIS A 192 22.26 -18.30 -1.62
CA HIS A 192 23.28 -18.40 -2.66
C HIS A 192 23.67 -17.01 -3.22
N PRO A 193 24.97 -16.69 -3.39
CA PRO A 193 25.43 -15.36 -3.78
C PRO A 193 24.79 -14.82 -5.07
N MET A 194 24.68 -15.65 -6.11
CA MET A 194 24.03 -15.26 -7.38
C MET A 194 22.56 -14.90 -7.19
N VAL A 195 21.84 -15.65 -6.33
CA VAL A 195 20.43 -15.36 -6.04
C VAL A 195 20.33 -14.04 -5.28
N LYS A 196 21.24 -13.78 -4.33
CA LYS A 196 21.32 -12.51 -3.60
C LYS A 196 21.55 -11.32 -4.56
N GLU A 197 22.44 -11.47 -5.54
CA GLU A 197 22.75 -10.44 -6.54
C GLU A 197 21.55 -10.11 -7.42
N ILE A 198 20.95 -11.13 -8.06
CA ILE A 198 19.74 -10.97 -8.89
C ILE A 198 18.62 -10.32 -8.08
N THR A 199 18.42 -10.77 -6.84
CA THR A 199 17.43 -10.20 -5.91
C THR A 199 17.71 -8.73 -5.64
N SER A 200 18.97 -8.35 -5.41
CA SER A 200 19.36 -6.96 -5.18
C SER A 200 19.04 -6.07 -6.38
N ASP A 201 19.31 -6.55 -7.60
CA ASP A 201 19.08 -5.77 -8.81
C ASP A 201 17.59 -5.61 -9.12
N LEU A 202 16.80 -6.67 -8.95
CA LEU A 202 15.34 -6.59 -9.06
C LEU A 202 14.76 -5.57 -8.06
N LEU A 203 15.22 -5.59 -6.80
CA LEU A 203 14.77 -4.65 -5.77
C LEU A 203 15.20 -3.20 -6.08
N LYS A 204 16.40 -2.97 -6.60
CA LYS A 204 16.85 -1.63 -7.05
C LYS A 204 16.03 -1.10 -8.22
N SER A 205 15.57 -1.98 -9.10
CA SER A 205 14.65 -1.68 -10.20
C SER A 205 13.18 -1.57 -9.77
N TYR A 206 12.92 -1.49 -8.46
CA TYR A 206 11.57 -1.35 -7.90
C TYR A 206 10.62 -2.51 -8.27
N VAL A 207 11.17 -3.69 -8.57
CA VAL A 207 10.36 -4.89 -8.78
C VAL A 207 9.69 -5.27 -7.45
N PRO A 208 8.35 -5.45 -7.42
CA PRO A 208 7.68 -5.74 -6.15
C PRO A 208 8.14 -7.08 -5.56
N ILE A 209 8.32 -7.11 -4.23
CA ILE A 209 8.86 -8.26 -3.47
C ILE A 209 8.14 -9.58 -3.81
N LYS A 210 6.82 -9.54 -4.01
CA LYS A 210 6.04 -10.72 -4.39
C LYS A 210 6.50 -11.34 -5.71
N TRP A 211 6.86 -10.52 -6.70
CA TRP A 211 7.39 -10.99 -7.98
C TRP A 211 8.80 -11.54 -7.80
N VAL A 212 9.64 -10.88 -7.03
CA VAL A 212 10.97 -11.40 -6.69
C VAL A 212 10.89 -12.80 -6.06
N LEU A 213 9.94 -13.02 -5.15
CA LEU A 213 9.72 -14.34 -4.53
C LEU A 213 9.13 -15.36 -5.53
N LYS A 214 8.13 -14.96 -6.33
CA LYS A 214 7.48 -15.83 -7.33
C LYS A 214 8.45 -16.23 -8.43
N ASP A 215 9.19 -15.29 -8.99
CA ASP A 215 10.15 -15.50 -10.07
C ASP A 215 11.33 -16.34 -9.58
N ASN A 216 11.76 -16.16 -8.33
CA ASN A 216 12.74 -17.04 -7.71
C ASN A 216 12.22 -18.47 -7.56
N GLN A 217 10.97 -18.66 -7.13
CA GLN A 217 10.35 -19.98 -7.05
C GLN A 217 10.24 -20.64 -8.44
N GLN A 218 9.82 -19.88 -9.44
CA GLN A 218 9.72 -20.36 -10.83
C GLN A 218 11.10 -20.65 -11.43
N PHE A 219 12.11 -19.83 -11.12
CA PHE A 219 13.49 -20.05 -11.54
C PHE A 219 14.03 -21.37 -10.97
N VAL A 220 13.81 -21.64 -9.67
CA VAL A 220 14.21 -22.88 -9.03
C VAL A 220 13.49 -24.09 -9.64
N GLN A 221 12.19 -23.98 -9.91
CA GLN A 221 11.42 -25.05 -10.55
C GLN A 221 11.91 -25.35 -11.97
N ASN A 222 12.07 -24.33 -12.80
CA ASN A 222 12.30 -24.50 -14.23
C ASN A 222 13.78 -24.70 -14.59
N ASN A 223 14.71 -24.10 -13.85
CA ASN A 223 16.13 -24.08 -14.21
C ASN A 223 16.99 -24.89 -13.23
N CYS A 224 16.51 -25.13 -12.01
CA CYS A 224 17.20 -25.96 -11.02
C CYS A 224 16.51 -27.31 -10.80
N ASN A 225 15.56 -27.69 -11.65
CA ASN A 225 14.76 -28.93 -11.51
C ASN A 225 14.11 -29.08 -10.11
N GLY A 226 13.74 -27.96 -9.48
CA GLY A 226 13.19 -27.94 -8.13
C GLY A 226 14.20 -28.13 -7.01
N LEU A 227 15.51 -28.19 -7.28
CA LEU A 227 16.54 -28.23 -6.25
C LEU A 227 16.56 -26.91 -5.47
N VAL A 228 16.20 -26.97 -4.19
CA VAL A 228 16.14 -25.79 -3.31
C VAL A 228 17.45 -25.50 -2.58
N ILE A 229 18.39 -26.45 -2.60
CA ILE A 229 19.73 -26.35 -2.00
C ILE A 229 20.76 -26.76 -3.05
N LEU A 230 21.82 -25.96 -3.19
CA LEU A 230 22.97 -26.21 -4.05
C LEU A 230 24.24 -25.91 -3.25
N ASP A 231 25.14 -26.89 -3.12
CA ASP A 231 26.45 -26.73 -2.45
C ASP A 231 26.40 -26.05 -1.07
N ASN A 232 25.45 -26.48 -0.21
CA ASN A 232 25.17 -25.90 1.12
C ASN A 232 24.61 -24.47 1.13
N TYR A 233 24.18 -23.95 -0.02
CA TYR A 233 23.44 -22.71 -0.13
C TYR A 233 21.97 -22.97 -0.44
N ARG A 234 21.10 -22.16 0.16
CA ARG A 234 19.69 -22.10 -0.20
C ARG A 234 19.51 -21.27 -1.46
N LEU A 235 18.68 -21.76 -2.39
CA LEU A 235 18.30 -21.03 -3.61
C LEU A 235 16.97 -20.28 -3.48
N LEU A 236 16.06 -20.76 -2.63
CA LEU A 236 14.78 -20.07 -2.37
C LEU A 236 15.00 -18.85 -1.49
N ILE A 237 14.42 -17.72 -1.84
CA ILE A 237 14.48 -16.48 -1.05
C ILE A 237 13.41 -16.52 0.05
N SER A 238 13.73 -15.99 1.23
CA SER A 238 12.81 -15.80 2.35
C SER A 238 12.52 -14.33 2.57
N PRO A 239 11.43 -13.98 3.26
CA PRO A 239 11.15 -12.60 3.66
C PRO A 239 12.30 -11.95 4.45
N SER A 240 13.01 -12.73 5.28
CA SER A 240 14.16 -12.23 6.04
C SER A 240 15.34 -11.83 5.15
N ASP A 241 15.58 -12.56 4.05
CA ASP A 241 16.64 -12.19 3.10
C ASP A 241 16.30 -10.88 2.39
N ILE A 242 15.04 -10.72 1.98
CA ILE A 242 14.56 -9.49 1.37
C ILE A 242 14.77 -8.30 2.31
N SER A 243 14.36 -8.43 3.58
CA SER A 243 14.56 -7.38 4.59
C SER A 243 16.04 -7.03 4.77
N ASN A 244 16.92 -8.05 4.79
CA ASN A 244 18.37 -7.84 4.90
C ASN A 244 18.94 -7.13 3.67
N ILE A 245 18.59 -7.56 2.46
CA ILE A 245 19.06 -6.97 1.19
C ILE A 245 18.53 -5.54 1.04
N MET A 246 17.25 -5.30 1.35
CA MET A 246 16.67 -3.96 1.36
C MET A 246 17.35 -3.05 2.37
N GLY A 247 17.67 -3.56 3.57
CA GLY A 247 18.45 -2.85 4.57
C GLY A 247 19.86 -2.48 4.07
N GLU A 248 20.53 -3.39 3.36
CA GLU A 248 21.82 -3.12 2.71
C GLU A 248 21.69 -2.03 1.62
N ILE A 249 20.67 -2.10 0.76
CA ILE A 249 20.40 -1.10 -0.28
C ILE A 249 20.12 0.28 0.33
N GLN A 250 19.26 0.35 1.34
CA GLN A 250 18.91 1.60 2.03
C GLN A 250 20.12 2.20 2.75
N LYS A 251 20.94 1.35 3.38
CA LYS A 251 22.20 1.79 4.00
C LYS A 251 23.16 2.39 2.98
N ILE A 252 23.26 1.82 1.78
CA ILE A 252 24.11 2.37 0.70
C ILE A 252 23.51 3.69 0.16
N LYS A 253 22.19 3.73 -0.09
CA LYS A 253 21.52 4.86 -0.75
C LYS A 253 21.35 6.07 0.17
N LEU A 254 20.96 5.86 1.42
CA LEU A 254 20.64 6.93 2.37
C LEU A 254 21.73 7.12 3.42
N ASN A 255 22.71 6.21 3.50
CA ASN A 255 23.73 6.22 4.54
C ASN A 255 23.11 6.24 5.96
N ILE A 256 21.89 5.72 6.13
CA ILE A 256 21.16 5.67 7.40
C ILE A 256 21.50 4.36 8.12
N ASN A 257 21.75 4.45 9.42
CA ASN A 257 21.98 3.29 10.27
C ASN A 257 20.68 2.79 10.88
N MET A 258 20.08 1.77 10.26
CA MET A 258 18.82 1.16 10.70
C MET A 258 18.89 0.47 12.08
N ARG A 259 20.07 0.39 12.71
CA ARG A 259 20.25 -0.16 14.07
C ARG A 259 20.15 0.89 15.16
N GLN A 260 20.02 2.18 14.80
CA GLN A 260 19.87 3.28 15.74
C GLN A 260 18.41 3.73 15.80
N PRO A 261 17.98 4.36 16.91
CA PRO A 261 16.67 4.99 17.01
C PRO A 261 16.43 5.98 15.87
N VAL A 262 15.17 6.09 15.43
CA VAL A 262 14.76 6.98 14.34
C VAL A 262 15.14 8.43 14.64
N ASP A 263 14.93 8.90 15.88
CA ASP A 263 15.27 10.27 16.27
C ASP A 263 16.77 10.56 16.16
N SER A 264 17.63 9.57 16.45
CA SER A 264 19.08 9.70 16.27
C SER A 264 19.45 9.79 14.79
N SER A 265 18.79 9.01 13.93
CA SER A 265 19.01 9.05 12.49
C SER A 265 18.57 10.38 11.87
N LEU A 266 17.44 10.94 12.32
CA LEU A 266 16.95 12.24 11.88
C LEU A 266 17.80 13.39 12.41
N LEU A 267 18.30 13.31 13.65
CA LEU A 267 19.28 14.25 14.17
C LEU A 267 20.57 14.25 13.35
N ASP A 268 21.06 13.06 12.99
CA ASP A 268 22.23 12.94 12.12
C ASP A 268 21.99 13.55 10.74
N LEU A 269 20.82 13.29 10.16
CA LEU A 269 20.42 13.78 8.85
C LEU A 269 20.30 15.31 8.80
N PHE A 270 19.67 15.92 9.81
CA PHE A 270 19.42 17.36 9.82
C PHE A 270 20.56 18.17 10.44
N PHE A 271 21.37 17.61 11.35
CA PHE A 271 22.27 18.43 12.16
C PHE A 271 23.72 17.94 12.28
N LEU A 272 24.02 16.64 12.16
CA LEU A 272 25.34 16.11 12.55
C LEU A 272 26.20 15.56 11.40
N LYS A 273 25.63 15.11 10.28
CA LYS A 273 26.45 14.65 9.14
C LYS A 273 27.02 15.82 8.34
N GLY A 274 28.36 15.88 8.28
CA GLY A 274 29.12 16.90 7.58
C GLY A 274 28.85 16.96 6.07
N ASP A 275 28.67 18.20 5.60
CA ASP A 275 28.79 18.79 4.25
C ASP A 275 28.21 18.13 2.99
N SER A 276 27.71 16.90 3.03
CA SER A 276 27.32 16.21 1.78
C SER A 276 25.88 16.48 1.31
N ASP A 277 24.97 16.93 2.18
CA ASP A 277 23.59 17.25 1.77
C ASP A 277 23.10 18.55 2.41
N SER A 278 23.71 19.67 1.97
CA SER A 278 23.36 21.01 2.43
C SER A 278 21.90 21.36 2.15
N LEU A 279 21.27 20.74 1.14
CA LEU A 279 19.89 21.01 0.77
C LEU A 279 18.92 20.52 1.84
N ILE A 280 19.02 19.25 2.25
CA ILE A 280 18.13 18.67 3.29
C ILE A 280 18.29 19.45 4.60
N ARG A 281 19.54 19.69 5.03
CA ARG A 281 19.83 20.46 6.24
C ARG A 281 19.25 21.87 6.18
N ASN A 282 19.51 22.61 5.10
CA ASN A 282 19.05 23.99 4.97
C ASN A 282 17.52 24.08 4.81
N SER A 283 16.88 23.02 4.32
CA SER A 283 15.43 22.96 4.19
C SER A 283 14.71 22.82 5.53
N CYS A 284 15.31 22.15 6.52
CA CYS A 284 14.67 21.92 7.81
C CYS A 284 14.67 23.20 8.66
N PHE A 285 13.50 23.82 8.82
CA PHE A 285 13.32 25.01 9.66
C PHE A 285 12.78 24.68 11.06
N HIS A 286 12.22 23.49 11.25
CA HIS A 286 11.74 23.01 12.55
C HIS A 286 11.93 21.50 12.67
N TYR A 287 12.42 21.05 13.81
CA TYR A 287 12.51 19.64 14.15
C TYR A 287 12.27 19.45 15.64
N GLN A 288 11.34 18.56 15.98
CA GLN A 288 11.07 18.13 17.35
C GLN A 288 10.98 16.59 17.36
N PRO A 289 11.94 15.88 17.99
CA PRO A 289 11.93 14.42 18.05
C PRO A 289 10.81 13.89 18.94
N ARG A 290 10.42 12.63 18.73
CA ARG A 290 9.42 11.96 19.56
C ARG A 290 10.09 11.26 20.74
N THR A 291 10.16 11.95 21.88
CA THR A 291 10.77 11.44 23.11
C THR A 291 9.73 11.11 24.18
N GLN A 292 10.14 10.65 25.36
CA GLN A 292 9.20 10.49 26.48
C GLN A 292 8.61 11.83 26.96
N GLU A 293 9.34 12.93 26.78
CA GLU A 293 8.91 14.30 27.12
C GLU A 293 8.02 14.93 26.02
N HIS A 294 8.10 14.41 24.79
CA HIS A 294 7.38 14.94 23.63
C HIS A 294 6.51 13.85 22.99
N SER A 295 5.19 14.01 23.11
CA SER A 295 4.23 13.01 22.65
C SER A 295 4.17 12.83 21.12
N ARG A 296 4.82 13.70 20.34
CA ARG A 296 4.78 13.72 18.87
C ARG A 296 6.14 14.04 18.25
N LEU A 297 6.39 13.46 17.09
CA LEU A 297 7.39 13.93 16.13
C LEU A 297 6.82 15.15 15.40
N GLU A 298 7.62 16.19 15.18
CA GLU A 298 7.27 17.35 14.35
C GLU A 298 8.45 17.75 13.46
N ILE A 299 8.19 18.04 12.18
CA ILE A 299 9.19 18.45 11.20
C ILE A 299 8.59 19.53 10.30
N GLY A 300 9.34 20.59 10.06
CA GLY A 300 9.03 21.64 9.09
C GLY A 300 10.13 21.75 8.05
N LEU A 301 9.79 21.56 6.78
CA LEU A 301 10.71 21.61 5.64
C LEU A 301 10.30 22.71 4.67
N SER A 302 11.27 23.52 4.23
CA SER A 302 11.12 24.50 3.17
C SER A 302 12.51 24.92 2.69
N THR A 303 12.83 24.69 1.42
CA THR A 303 14.11 25.12 0.83
C THR A 303 14.19 26.65 0.74
N LEU A 304 15.40 27.21 0.55
CA LEU A 304 15.55 28.66 0.38
C LEU A 304 14.74 29.19 -0.82
N GLU A 305 14.72 28.45 -1.92
CA GLU A 305 13.92 28.80 -3.10
C GLU A 305 12.42 28.82 -2.79
N GLN A 306 11.92 27.82 -2.07
CA GLN A 306 10.54 27.77 -1.62
C GLN A 306 10.17 28.94 -0.70
N ARG A 307 11.10 29.39 0.16
CA ARG A 307 10.91 30.57 1.01
C ARG A 307 10.84 31.86 0.19
N GLU A 308 11.63 31.99 -0.87
CA GLU A 308 11.53 33.13 -1.78
C GLU A 308 10.21 33.13 -2.56
N LEU A 309 9.74 31.97 -2.99
CA LEU A 309 8.43 31.80 -3.61
C LEU A 309 7.29 32.16 -2.64
N ALA A 310 7.42 31.75 -1.37
CA ALA A 310 6.49 32.16 -0.31
C ALA A 310 6.42 33.67 -0.18
N TRP A 311 7.56 34.37 -0.13
CA TRP A 311 7.62 35.83 -0.10
C TRP A 311 6.99 36.47 -1.33
N THR A 312 7.26 35.92 -2.51
CA THR A 312 6.83 36.50 -3.79
C THR A 312 5.33 36.38 -3.98
N TYR A 313 4.76 35.20 -3.70
CA TYR A 313 3.37 34.88 -4.02
C TYR A 313 2.45 34.78 -2.81
N GLY A 314 2.99 34.53 -1.62
CA GLY A 314 2.22 34.35 -0.37
C GLY A 314 2.13 35.60 0.50
N HIS A 315 3.05 36.58 0.37
CA HIS A 315 2.96 37.80 1.18
C HIS A 315 1.73 38.62 0.78
N GLN A 316 0.89 38.96 1.76
CA GLN A 316 -0.41 39.64 1.58
C GLN A 316 -1.38 38.88 0.68
N ASN A 317 -1.20 37.56 0.55
CA ASN A 317 -2.03 36.66 -0.23
C ASN A 317 -2.41 35.44 0.61
N LEU A 318 -3.31 34.61 0.07
CA LEU A 318 -3.79 33.42 0.74
C LEU A 318 -2.70 32.33 0.73
N LEU A 319 -2.57 31.67 1.87
CA LEU A 319 -1.86 30.40 1.97
C LEU A 319 -2.86 29.26 1.99
N ILE A 320 -2.57 28.20 1.26
CA ILE A 320 -3.43 27.03 1.17
C ILE A 320 -2.73 25.88 1.88
N PHE A 321 -3.42 25.27 2.84
CA PHE A 321 -2.99 24.01 3.43
C PHE A 321 -3.63 22.86 2.68
N ASP A 322 -2.81 21.98 2.13
CA ASP A 322 -3.24 20.72 1.55
C ASP A 322 -2.76 19.57 2.41
N GLY A 323 -3.71 18.90 3.08
CA GLY A 323 -3.43 17.78 3.98
C GLY A 323 -3.50 16.46 3.23
N THR A 324 -2.42 15.69 3.27
CA THR A 324 -2.36 14.33 2.75
C THR A 324 -2.22 13.34 3.90
N PHE A 325 -3.09 12.33 3.95
CA PHE A 325 -3.11 11.35 5.04
C PHE A 325 -2.09 10.22 4.81
N THR A 326 -1.33 9.94 5.87
CA THR A 326 -0.60 8.69 6.17
C THR A 326 0.41 8.19 5.13
N ILE A 327 1.67 8.55 5.36
CA ILE A 327 2.82 7.77 4.89
C ILE A 327 3.18 6.83 6.06
N CYS A 328 2.92 5.52 5.93
CA CYS A 328 3.29 4.42 6.85
C CYS A 328 2.35 4.06 8.04
N ASP A 329 2.54 2.84 8.57
CA ASP A 329 1.78 2.24 9.69
C ASP A 329 1.87 3.07 10.98
N ASN A 330 2.92 3.86 11.12
CA ASN A 330 3.01 4.91 12.12
C ASN A 330 2.29 6.12 11.55
N ARG A 331 1.09 6.43 12.05
CA ARG A 331 0.23 7.54 11.60
C ARG A 331 0.97 8.89 11.62
N ILE A 332 1.70 9.19 10.55
CA ILE A 332 2.38 10.45 10.25
C ILE A 332 1.52 11.20 9.25
N LEU A 333 1.20 12.45 9.58
CA LEU A 333 0.46 13.36 8.73
C LEU A 333 1.44 14.27 7.99
N LEU A 334 1.15 14.54 6.73
CA LEU A 334 1.89 15.47 5.87
C LEU A 334 0.95 16.56 5.38
N PHE A 335 1.30 17.81 5.64
CA PHE A 335 0.63 18.97 5.08
C PHE A 335 1.58 19.73 4.17
N ALA A 336 1.16 19.98 2.93
CA ALA A 336 1.82 20.89 2.03
C ALA A 336 1.23 22.29 2.20
N LEU A 337 2.12 23.29 2.37
CA LEU A 337 1.75 24.69 2.33
C LEU A 337 1.96 25.20 0.90
N LEU A 338 0.90 25.73 0.29
CA LEU A 338 0.88 26.17 -1.09
C LEU A 338 0.60 27.68 -1.19
N VAL A 339 1.17 28.30 -2.23
CA VAL A 339 0.83 29.66 -2.70
C VAL A 339 0.32 29.58 -4.13
N LEU A 340 -0.40 30.60 -4.58
CA LEU A 340 -0.83 30.72 -5.97
C LEU A 340 0.08 31.72 -6.70
N ASP A 341 0.61 31.32 -7.85
CA ASP A 341 1.31 32.25 -8.73
C ASP A 341 0.35 33.16 -9.51
N GLU A 342 0.91 33.98 -10.40
CA GLU A 342 0.16 34.91 -11.26
C GLU A 342 -0.82 34.20 -12.22
N ASP A 343 -0.55 32.93 -12.57
CA ASP A 343 -1.37 32.09 -13.45
C ASP A 343 -2.38 31.23 -12.66
N HIS A 344 -2.55 31.48 -11.35
CA HIS A 344 -3.37 30.69 -10.43
C HIS A 344 -2.95 29.22 -10.29
N ARG A 345 -1.67 28.92 -10.49
CA ARG A 345 -1.11 27.59 -10.26
C ARG A 345 -0.62 27.47 -8.82
N SER A 346 -0.91 26.34 -8.20
CA SER A 346 -0.46 26.03 -6.84
C SER A 346 1.01 25.65 -6.83
N ILE A 347 1.80 26.35 -6.01
CA ILE A 347 3.23 26.11 -5.81
C ILE A 347 3.48 25.71 -4.35
N PRO A 348 4.11 24.55 -4.08
CA PRO A 348 4.45 24.15 -2.72
C PRO A 348 5.64 24.93 -2.17
N VAL A 349 5.42 25.59 -1.03
CA VAL A 349 6.41 26.44 -0.36
C VAL A 349 6.88 25.91 0.99
N ALA A 350 6.16 24.96 1.59
CA ALA A 350 6.64 24.24 2.77
C ALA A 350 5.93 22.88 2.92
N TYR A 351 6.53 22.00 3.70
CA TYR A 351 5.96 20.71 4.10
C TYR A 351 6.05 20.54 5.61
N PHE A 352 4.92 20.21 6.24
CA PHE A 352 4.80 19.99 7.68
C PHE A 352 4.52 18.51 7.92
N LEU A 353 5.40 17.82 8.65
CA LEU A 353 5.25 16.41 8.98
C LEU A 353 5.12 16.26 10.49
N PHE A 354 4.13 15.53 10.96
CA PHE A 354 4.01 15.24 12.39
C PHE A 354 3.28 13.94 12.68
N SER A 355 3.62 13.29 13.79
CA SER A 355 2.97 12.04 14.21
C SER A 355 1.78 12.31 15.13
N LEU A 356 0.78 11.44 15.10
CA LEU A 356 -0.30 11.44 16.09
C LEU A 356 0.20 11.14 17.52
N PRO A 357 -0.51 11.63 18.57
CA PRO A 357 -0.12 11.42 19.95
C PRO A 357 -0.38 9.97 20.38
N ASN A 358 0.30 9.52 21.44
CA ASN A 358 0.18 8.16 21.99
C ASN A 358 -1.15 7.84 22.70
N SER A 359 -2.09 8.78 22.83
CA SER A 359 -3.26 8.62 23.70
C SER A 359 -4.42 7.88 23.02
N THR A 360 -4.99 6.90 23.72
CA THR A 360 -6.26 6.21 23.43
C THR A 360 -7.51 7.07 23.69
N GLN A 361 -7.35 8.34 24.04
CA GLN A 361 -8.46 9.26 24.22
C GLN A 361 -8.80 9.90 22.88
N SER A 362 -10.01 9.60 22.40
CA SER A 362 -10.71 10.43 21.42
C SER A 362 -10.71 11.88 21.90
N SER A 363 -10.34 12.83 21.06
CA SER A 363 -10.93 14.18 21.09
C SER A 363 -10.36 15.07 19.98
N ASP A 364 -11.31 15.64 19.25
CA ASP A 364 -11.34 17.00 18.70
C ASP A 364 -10.32 17.44 17.65
N ASP A 365 -10.88 17.89 16.51
CA ASP A 365 -10.26 18.66 15.43
C ASP A 365 -9.39 19.85 15.92
N ASP A 366 -9.54 20.30 17.18
CA ASP A 366 -8.81 21.41 17.79
C ASP A 366 -7.30 21.11 17.97
N TYR A 367 -6.89 19.85 18.13
CA TYR A 367 -5.47 19.52 18.32
C TYR A 367 -4.62 19.73 17.06
N ASP A 368 -5.14 19.37 15.89
CA ASP A 368 -4.40 19.50 14.64
C ASP A 368 -4.32 20.96 14.19
N TYR A 369 -5.36 21.76 14.45
CA TYR A 369 -5.33 23.21 14.21
C TYR A 369 -4.24 23.92 15.01
N ARG A 370 -4.11 23.63 16.32
CA ARG A 370 -3.09 24.25 17.17
C ARG A 370 -1.68 23.91 16.71
N LEU A 371 -1.46 22.66 16.29
CA LEU A 371 -0.17 22.21 15.81
C LEU A 371 0.17 22.82 14.44
N LEU A 372 -0.78 22.84 13.51
CA LEU A 372 -0.60 23.51 12.21
C LEU A 372 -0.33 25.01 12.40
N SER A 373 -1.03 25.66 13.31
CA SER A 373 -0.79 27.07 13.66
C SER A 373 0.61 27.30 14.24
N LYS A 374 1.08 26.41 15.12
CA LYS A 374 2.45 26.43 15.65
C LYS A 374 3.48 26.27 14.53
N LEU A 375 3.31 25.30 13.64
CA LEU A 375 4.24 25.03 12.54
C LEU A 375 4.22 26.15 11.49
N LEU A 376 3.04 26.73 11.21
CA LEU A 376 2.90 27.91 10.37
C LEU A 376 3.64 29.10 10.98
N GLN A 377 3.50 29.34 12.28
CA GLN A 377 4.25 30.41 12.94
C GLN A 377 5.76 30.18 12.82
N LYS A 378 6.24 28.94 13.02
CA LYS A 378 7.67 28.61 12.81
C LYS A 378 8.13 28.85 11.38
N PHE A 379 7.26 28.57 10.40
CA PHE A 379 7.53 28.87 9.01
C PHE A 379 7.61 30.39 8.77
N VAL A 380 6.67 31.17 9.28
CA VAL A 380 6.71 32.65 9.20
C VAL A 380 7.96 33.21 9.87
N ASP A 381 8.36 32.67 11.03
CA ASP A 381 9.57 33.08 11.74
C ASP A 381 10.83 32.85 10.90
N VAL A 382 10.92 31.72 10.17
CA VAL A 382 12.09 31.41 9.31
C VAL A 382 12.13 32.23 8.02
N LEU A 383 10.98 32.73 7.54
CA LEU A 383 10.93 33.65 6.40
C LEU A 383 11.54 35.02 6.74
N GLY A 384 11.57 35.39 8.03
CA GLY A 384 12.22 36.60 8.53
C GLY A 384 11.56 37.89 8.02
N GLU A 385 12.40 38.89 7.75
CA GLU A 385 11.98 40.19 7.21
C GLU A 385 12.57 40.40 5.82
N LYS A 386 11.76 40.96 4.91
CA LYS A 386 12.17 41.36 3.57
C LYS A 386 11.79 42.81 3.36
N ASN A 387 12.75 43.66 3.01
CA ASN A 387 12.56 45.11 2.85
C ASN A 387 11.91 45.78 4.08
N SER A 388 12.33 45.41 5.29
CA SER A 388 11.78 45.90 6.57
C SER A 388 10.29 45.58 6.80
N MET A 389 9.72 44.67 6.01
CA MET A 389 8.37 44.13 6.22
C MET A 389 8.47 42.72 6.77
N LYS A 390 7.52 42.37 7.64
CA LYS A 390 7.33 40.99 8.11
C LYS A 390 6.44 40.24 7.14
N PHE A 391 6.70 38.95 6.98
CA PHE A 391 5.81 38.11 6.19
C PHE A 391 4.41 38.09 6.83
N LEU A 392 3.38 38.30 6.03
CA LEU A 392 2.01 38.49 6.50
C LEU A 392 1.06 37.89 5.46
N PRO A 393 0.64 36.63 5.63
CA PRO A 393 -0.39 36.04 4.77
C PRO A 393 -1.77 36.65 5.10
N LYS A 394 -2.72 36.57 4.16
CA LYS A 394 -4.10 37.07 4.32
C LYS A 394 -5.05 36.03 4.90
#